data_AF-A0A7T8IG86-F1
#
_entry.id   AF-A0A7T8IG86-F1
#
_cell.length_a   1.000
_cell.length_b   1.000
_cell.length_c   1.000
_cell.angle_alpha   90.00
_cell.angle_beta   90.00
_cell.angle_gamma   90.00
#
_symmetry.space_group_name_H-M   'P 1'
#
loop_
_entity.id
_entity.type
_entity.pdbx_description
1 polymer ?
#
loop_
_entity_poly.entity_id
_entity_poly.type
_entity_poly.pdbx_seq_one_letter_code
_entity_poly.pdbx_strand_id
1 'polypeptide(L)' 'MAETIQLVFYIILFNFLLLVVTDVSAGGKMTQPKCHRNSDCPRNLCWPPLVAICDLHKCFCRPQHVNLVVRD' A
#
# COMPACT_ATOMS: atom_id res chain seq x y z
N MET A 1 36.26 5.76 -26.22
CA MET A 1 36.09 6.51 -24.95
C MET A 1 34.71 7.16 -24.86
N ALA A 2 34.19 7.78 -25.92
CA ALA A 2 32.84 8.35 -25.94
C ALA A 2 31.71 7.30 -25.81
N GLU A 3 31.83 6.18 -26.54
CA GLU A 3 30.86 5.06 -26.51
C GLU A 3 30.66 4.46 -25.10
N THR A 4 31.76 4.28 -24.36
CA THR A 4 31.72 3.75 -22.99
C THR A 4 31.04 4.71 -22.01
N ILE A 5 31.22 6.03 -22.21
CA ILE A 5 30.58 7.06 -21.38
C ILE A 5 29.06 7.08 -21.64
N GLN A 6 28.64 6.93 -22.90
CA GLN A 6 27.22 6.87 -23.24
C GLN A 6 26.52 5.64 -22.63
N LEU A 7 27.17 4.47 -22.66
CA LEU A 7 26.65 3.25 -22.02
C LEU A 7 26.44 3.43 -20.52
N VAL A 8 27.42 4.03 -19.83
CA VAL A 8 27.33 4.30 -18.38
C VAL A 8 26.18 5.27 -18.08
N PHE A 9 26.00 6.30 -18.91
CA PHE A 9 24.91 7.26 -18.78
C PHE A 9 23.53 6.59 -18.90
N TYR A 10 23.33 5.72 -19.89
CA TYR A 10 22.07 4.99 -20.05
C TYR A 10 21.78 4.05 -18.88
N ILE A 11 22.79 3.36 -18.34
CA ILE A 11 22.63 2.47 -17.18
C ILE A 11 22.21 3.27 -15.95
N ILE A 12 22.87 4.40 -15.67
CA ILE A 12 22.52 5.25 -14.54
C ILE A 12 21.08 5.74 -14.67
N LEU A 13 20.72 6.25 -15.85
CA LEU A 13 19.39 6.78 -16.12
C LEU A 13 18.30 5.71 -15.97
N PHE A 14 18.58 4.48 -16.43
CA PHE A 14 17.69 3.34 -16.24
C PHE A 14 17.51 2.95 -14.76
N ASN A 15 18.59 2.95 -13.97
CA ASN A 15 18.51 2.68 -12.53
C ASN A 15 17.69 3.76 -11.79
N PHE A 16 17.85 5.03 -12.14
CA PHE A 16 17.02 6.10 -11.58
C PHE A 16 15.54 5.93 -11.93
N LEU A 17 15.24 5.59 -13.18
CA LEU A 17 13.86 5.33 -13.62
C LEU A 17 13.25 4.13 -12.89
N LEU A 18 14.00 3.03 -12.76
CA LEU A 18 13.56 1.87 -11.98
C LEU A 18 13.32 2.24 -10.52
N LEU A 19 14.22 3.01 -9.91
CA LEU A 19 14.07 3.44 -8.52
C LEU A 19 12.78 4.26 -8.31
N VAL A 20 12.52 5.23 -9.20
CA VAL A 20 11.28 6.03 -9.16
C VAL A 20 10.04 5.16 -9.37
N VAL A 21 10.06 4.20 -10.30
CA VAL A 21 8.94 3.28 -10.50
C VAL A 21 8.75 2.36 -9.29
N THR A 22 9.84 1.91 -8.66
CA THR A 22 9.74 1.12 -7.41
C THR A 22 9.22 1.96 -6.25
N ASP A 23 9.54 3.25 -6.17
CA ASP A 23 9.01 4.15 -5.14
C ASP A 23 7.55 4.53 -5.42
N VAL A 24 7.11 4.61 -6.68
CA VAL A 24 5.70 4.84 -7.02
C VAL A 24 4.86 3.58 -6.79
N SER A 25 5.39 2.40 -7.13
CA SER A 25 4.72 1.11 -6.86
C SER A 25 4.79 0.73 -5.38
N ALA A 26 5.89 1.03 -4.68
CA ALA A 26 5.98 0.96 -3.22
C ALA A 26 5.27 2.13 -2.53
N GLY A 27 4.97 3.22 -3.25
CA GLY A 27 4.12 4.33 -2.83
C GLY A 27 2.65 3.94 -2.71
N GLY A 28 2.26 2.77 -3.24
CA GLY A 28 1.04 2.08 -2.80
C GLY A 28 1.10 1.59 -1.33
N LYS A 29 2.26 1.59 -0.68
CA LYS A 29 2.46 1.42 0.77
C LYS A 29 2.53 2.75 1.53
N MET A 30 2.35 3.89 0.87
CA MET A 30 2.03 5.13 1.57
C MET A 30 0.58 4.96 2.07
N THR A 31 0.42 4.87 3.39
CA THR A 31 -0.86 5.04 4.10
C THR A 31 -1.84 3.85 4.13
N GLN A 32 -1.38 2.62 4.41
CA GLN A 32 -2.27 1.74 5.18
C GLN A 32 -2.17 2.20 6.64
N PRO A 33 -3.21 2.84 7.23
CA PRO A 33 -3.18 3.17 8.64
C PRO A 33 -2.94 1.86 9.40
N LYS A 34 -1.87 1.84 10.19
CA LYS A 34 -1.67 0.75 11.15
C LYS A 34 -2.87 0.80 12.09
N CYS A 35 -3.75 -0.16 11.95
CA CYS A 35 -4.89 -0.30 12.83
C CYS A 35 -4.53 -1.26 13.96
N HIS A 36 -5.06 -1.02 15.16
CA HIS A 36 -5.04 -1.99 16.24
C HIS A 36 -6.45 -2.53 16.50
N ARG A 37 -7.47 -1.71 16.23
CA ARG A 37 -8.89 -2.01 16.35
C ARG A 37 -9.64 -1.63 15.08
N ASN A 38 -10.84 -2.19 14.89
CA ASN A 38 -11.71 -1.85 13.76
C ASN A 38 -12.08 -0.36 13.73
N SER A 39 -12.12 0.31 14.88
CA SER A 39 -12.37 1.75 15.01
C SER A 39 -11.28 2.63 14.42
N ASP A 40 -10.05 2.12 14.32
CA ASP A 40 -8.92 2.87 13.75
C ASP A 40 -9.01 2.96 12.23
N CYS A 41 -9.86 2.12 11.62
CA CYS A 41 -10.10 2.12 10.20
C CYS A 41 -11.16 3.19 9.83
N PRO A 42 -10.87 4.05 8.83
CA PRO A 42 -11.84 5.06 8.41
C PRO A 42 -13.10 4.39 7.86
N ARG A 43 -14.27 4.79 8.37
CA ARG A 43 -15.57 4.23 7.96
C ARG A 43 -15.88 4.48 6.48
N ASN A 44 -15.31 5.53 5.90
CA ASN A 44 -15.47 5.89 4.49
C ASN A 44 -14.54 5.11 3.56
N LEU A 45 -13.74 4.18 4.08
CA LEU A 45 -12.86 3.33 3.26
C LEU A 45 -13.66 2.35 2.39
N CYS A 46 -14.82 1.92 2.87
CA CYS A 46 -15.61 0.86 2.25
C CYS A 46 -16.99 1.36 1.86
N TRP A 47 -17.47 0.90 0.70
CA TRP A 47 -18.85 1.14 0.29
C TRP A 47 -19.80 0.16 1.00
N PRO A 48 -21.01 0.60 1.39
CA PRO A 48 -22.01 -0.30 1.96
C PRO A 48 -22.32 -1.45 0.97
N PRO A 49 -22.48 -2.71 1.43
CA PRO A 49 -22.62 -3.20 2.82
C PRO A 49 -21.31 -3.61 3.50
N LEU A 50 -20.15 -3.25 2.93
CA LEU A 50 -18.85 -3.60 3.50
C LEU A 50 -18.47 -2.63 4.61
N VAL A 51 -17.86 -3.17 5.67
CA VAL A 51 -17.31 -2.42 6.80
C VAL A 51 -15.79 -2.56 6.82
N ALA A 52 -15.11 -1.51 7.28
CA ALA A 52 -13.66 -1.54 7.46
C ALA A 52 -13.32 -2.31 8.75
N ILE A 53 -12.54 -3.37 8.61
CA ILE A 53 -12.07 -4.25 9.69
C ILE A 53 -10.55 -4.17 9.76
N CYS A 54 -10.00 -4.20 10.97
CA CYS A 54 -8.57 -4.32 11.18
C CYS A 54 -8.14 -5.79 11.16
N ASP A 55 -7.26 -6.15 10.23
CA ASP A 55 -6.67 -7.49 10.13
C ASP A 55 -5.17 -7.34 9.82
N LEU A 56 -4.30 -8.05 10.55
CA LEU A 56 -2.84 -7.96 10.41
C LEU A 56 -2.31 -6.51 10.41
N HIS A 57 -2.83 -5.66 11.30
CA HIS A 57 -2.52 -4.22 11.39
C HIS A 57 -2.83 -3.41 10.12
N LYS A 58 -3.76 -3.89 9.31
CA LYS A 58 -4.21 -3.24 8.07
C LYS A 58 -5.72 -3.22 7.98
N CYS A 59 -6.26 -2.16 7.40
CA CYS A 59 -7.70 -2.05 7.19
C CYS A 59 -8.12 -2.78 5.92
N PHE A 60 -9.10 -3.68 6.05
CA PHE A 60 -9.73 -4.41 4.95
C PHE A 60 -11.24 -4.22 4.95
N CYS A 61 -11.85 -4.16 3.77
CA CYS A 61 -13.29 -4.14 3.63
C CYS A 61 -13.85 -5.56 3.67
N ARG A 62 -14.70 -5.86 4.67
CA ARG A 62 -15.38 -7.16 4.79
C ARG A 62 -16.89 -6.98 5.03
N PRO A 63 -17.73 -7.94 4.62
CA PRO A 63 -19.17 -7.86 4.85
C PRO A 63 -19.52 -7.87 6.35
N GLN A 64 -20.49 -7.05 6.74
CA GLN A 64 -20.86 -6.77 8.14
C GLN A 64 -21.26 -8.03 8.95
N HIS A 65 -21.73 -9.10 8.29
CA HIS A 65 -22.17 -10.35 8.92
C HIS A 65 -21.06 -11.21 9.55
N VAL A 66 -19.79 -10.80 9.46
CA VAL A 66 -18.65 -11.52 10.09
C VAL A 66 -18.34 -11.00 11.51
N ASN A 67 -19.12 -10.04 12.04
CA ASN A 67 -18.93 -9.45 13.38
C ASN A 67 -19.58 -10.25 14.54
N LEU A 68 -19.34 -11.57 14.63
CA LEU A 68 -19.73 -12.33 15.81
C LEU A 68 -18.58 -12.97 16.60
N VAL A 69 -17.32 -12.86 16.15
CA VAL A 69 -16.20 -13.55 16.83
C VAL A 69 -14.93 -12.70 16.91
N VAL A 70 -15.02 -11.48 17.42
CA VAL A 70 -13.89 -10.83 18.12
C VAL A 70 -14.49 -9.91 19.19
N ARG A 71 -14.96 -10.50 20.29
CA ARG A 71 -15.10 -9.79 21.57
C ARG A 71 -13.70 -9.63 22.16
N ASP A 72 -13.44 -8.45 22.73
CA ASP A 72 -12.27 -8.15 23.57
C ASP A 72 -11.94 -9.27 24.57
#